data_AF-A0A956D431-F1
#
_entry.id   AF-A0A956D431-F1
#
_cell.length_a   1.000
_cell.length_b   1.000
_cell.length_c   1.000
_cell.angle_alpha   90.00
_cell.angle_beta   90.00
_cell.angle_gamma   90.00
#
_symmetry.space_group_name_H-M   'P 1'
#
loop_
_entity.id
_entity.type
_entity.pdbx_description
1 polymer ?
#
loop_
_entity_poly.entity_id
_entity_poly.type
_entity_poly.pdbx_seq_one_letter_code
_entity_poly.pdbx_strand_id
1 'polypeptide(L)'
;MRERFAAGALVYTVVRELCRVVTPETEEVWLAAVEGQTCTAVQRMVAGREEGALPTDPVDEDLVPKRVTLTLSVDAFALLEAARSKAIRDAGHHVDDSAFIREAMLTYLCGGTERDAGKSAFQIALTVDARDRARMRGGAEAVPVDEATLERARCDAQHIGVVDEGDAARASQTIPPKVRRQVVARHEGRCAVPGCRHAAFGEVHHVVPRADGGTHDPDVLVLLCSSHHAAAHDGALVVRGTWSRGFAFRHADGRPYGAPPTDSAPVALMRDAFSALRQLGFRETETRTMLDRVRAELPEGPTLESVVKLALARAPVSCVREEVVGYRRLAA
;
A
#
# COMPACT_ATOMS: atom_id res chain seq x y z
N MET A 1 -20.58 2.83 -15.50
CA MET A 1 -19.19 3.33 -15.69
C MET A 1 -18.40 2.45 -16.64
N ARG A 2 -18.51 1.13 -16.48
CA ARG A 2 -17.88 0.12 -17.34
C ARG A 2 -18.14 0.29 -18.84
N GLU A 3 -19.39 0.52 -19.25
CA GLU A 3 -19.75 0.69 -20.67
C GLU A 3 -19.10 1.94 -21.28
N ARG A 4 -19.10 3.05 -20.54
CA ARG A 4 -18.46 4.31 -20.98
C ARG A 4 -16.93 4.19 -21.05
N PHE A 5 -16.30 3.44 -20.14
CA PHE A 5 -14.86 3.14 -20.23
C PHE A 5 -14.52 2.23 -21.42
N ALA A 6 -15.31 1.17 -21.63
CA ALA A 6 -15.12 0.25 -22.76
C ALA A 6 -15.30 0.94 -24.12
N ALA A 7 -16.23 1.91 -24.20
CA ALA A 7 -16.47 2.73 -25.40
C ALA A 7 -15.45 3.86 -25.60
N GLY A 8 -14.47 4.04 -24.70
CA GLY A 8 -13.48 5.12 -24.77
C GLY A 8 -14.01 6.51 -24.39
N ALA A 9 -15.23 6.59 -23.85
CA ALA A 9 -15.84 7.84 -23.39
C ALA A 9 -15.30 8.30 -22.02
N LEU A 10 -14.63 7.42 -21.28
CA LEU A 10 -13.90 7.77 -20.06
C LEU A 10 -12.45 7.34 -20.20
N VAL A 11 -11.52 8.24 -19.85
CA VAL A 11 -10.09 7.89 -19.75
C VAL A 11 -9.81 7.18 -18.43
N TYR A 12 -8.86 6.26 -18.43
CA TYR A 12 -8.53 5.44 -17.27
C TYR A 12 -8.27 6.28 -16.00
N THR A 13 -7.61 7.43 -16.11
CA THR A 13 -7.35 8.30 -14.96
C THR A 13 -8.63 8.83 -14.32
N VAL A 14 -9.67 9.13 -15.11
CA VAL A 14 -10.99 9.55 -14.60
C VAL A 14 -11.69 8.38 -13.93
N VAL A 15 -11.64 7.19 -14.54
CA VAL A 15 -12.19 5.96 -13.94
C VAL A 15 -11.52 5.64 -12.61
N ARG A 16 -10.18 5.75 -12.54
CA ARG A 16 -9.39 5.53 -11.32
C ARG A 16 -9.83 6.44 -10.18
N GLU A 17 -10.07 7.73 -10.47
CA GLU A 17 -10.56 8.63 -9.43
C GLU A 17 -12.01 8.28 -9.03
N LEU A 18 -12.88 8.01 -10.00
CA LEU A 18 -14.29 7.69 -9.72
C LEU A 18 -14.48 6.40 -8.91
N CYS A 19 -13.70 5.34 -9.19
CA CYS A 19 -13.77 4.09 -8.46
C CYS A 19 -13.44 4.24 -6.96
N ARG A 20 -12.89 5.37 -6.51
CA ARG A 20 -12.63 5.64 -5.09
C ARG A 20 -13.89 6.07 -4.33
N VAL A 21 -14.90 6.57 -5.04
CA VAL A 21 -16.08 7.24 -4.43
C VAL A 21 -17.41 6.74 -4.96
N VAL A 22 -17.43 6.07 -6.12
CA VAL A 22 -18.67 5.66 -6.80
C VAL A 22 -19.13 4.27 -6.36
N THR A 23 -20.41 4.15 -6.00
CA THR A 23 -21.14 2.88 -5.83
C THR A 23 -22.14 2.68 -6.97
N PRO A 24 -22.75 1.49 -7.13
CA PRO A 24 -23.80 1.27 -8.13
C PRO A 24 -24.95 2.28 -8.04
N GLU A 25 -25.29 2.73 -6.83
CA GLU A 25 -26.38 3.67 -6.57
C GLU A 25 -26.02 5.12 -6.95
N THR A 26 -24.74 5.50 -6.87
CA THR A 26 -24.26 6.86 -7.16
C THR A 26 -23.61 7.00 -8.54
N GLU A 27 -23.48 5.88 -9.27
CA GLU A 27 -22.75 5.79 -10.53
C GLU A 27 -23.26 6.77 -11.58
N GLU A 28 -24.56 6.78 -11.86
CA GLU A 28 -25.15 7.65 -12.88
C GLU A 28 -24.97 9.15 -12.55
N VAL A 29 -25.03 9.52 -11.26
CA VAL A 29 -24.85 10.90 -10.82
C VAL A 29 -23.41 11.36 -11.04
N TRP A 30 -22.43 10.51 -10.73
CA TRP A 30 -21.03 10.79 -10.98
C TRP A 30 -20.69 10.82 -12.47
N LEU A 31 -21.23 9.91 -13.27
CA LEU A 31 -21.01 9.88 -14.71
C LEU A 31 -21.51 11.15 -15.39
N ALA A 32 -22.68 11.65 -14.98
CA ALA A 32 -23.18 12.94 -15.45
C ALA A 32 -22.30 14.11 -14.98
N ALA A 33 -21.81 14.08 -13.74
CA ALA A 33 -20.99 15.16 -13.18
C ALA A 33 -19.60 15.27 -13.80
N VAL A 34 -19.00 14.16 -14.25
CA VAL A 34 -17.68 14.16 -14.89
C VAL A 34 -17.71 14.36 -16.39
N GLU A 35 -18.90 14.36 -17.01
CA GLU A 35 -19.04 14.53 -18.45
C GLU A 35 -18.53 15.92 -18.88
N GLY A 36 -17.56 15.93 -19.80
CA GLY A 36 -16.89 17.15 -20.25
C GLY A 36 -15.87 17.74 -19.26
N GLN A 37 -15.63 17.11 -18.11
CA GLN A 37 -14.64 17.57 -17.13
C GLN A 37 -13.22 17.13 -17.48
N THR A 38 -12.24 17.94 -17.06
CA THR A 38 -10.82 17.56 -17.17
C THR A 38 -10.44 16.57 -16.06
N CYS A 39 -9.40 15.76 -16.28
CA CYS A 39 -8.91 14.82 -15.27
C CYS A 39 -8.56 15.51 -13.93
N THR A 40 -7.95 16.70 -13.98
CA THR A 40 -7.62 17.47 -12.79
C THR A 40 -8.86 17.99 -12.06
N ALA A 41 -9.91 18.34 -12.80
CA ALA A 41 -11.20 18.72 -12.20
C ALA A 41 -11.85 17.52 -11.51
N VAL A 42 -11.87 16.35 -12.16
CA VAL A 42 -12.37 15.12 -11.54
C VAL A 42 -11.57 14.75 -10.28
N GLN A 43 -10.24 14.84 -10.31
CA GLN A 43 -9.41 14.62 -9.11
C GLN A 43 -9.81 15.51 -7.93
N ARG A 44 -10.09 16.80 -8.20
CA ARG A 44 -10.56 17.73 -7.15
C ARG A 44 -11.97 17.43 -6.67
N MET A 45 -12.84 16.97 -7.56
CA MET A 45 -14.20 16.56 -7.20
C MET A 45 -14.20 15.31 -6.33
N VAL A 46 -13.30 14.36 -6.60
CA VAL A 46 -13.19 13.11 -5.84
C VAL A 46 -12.39 13.29 -4.55
N ALA A 47 -11.41 14.21 -4.54
CA ALA A 47 -10.54 14.42 -3.40
C ALA A 47 -11.35 14.69 -2.12
N GLY A 48 -11.07 13.88 -1.09
CA GLY A 48 -11.74 13.94 0.20
C GLY A 48 -13.20 13.50 0.21
N ARG A 49 -13.68 12.76 -0.79
CA ARG A 49 -15.01 12.14 -0.70
C ARG A 49 -14.89 10.65 -0.38
N GLU A 50 -15.85 10.15 0.40
CA GLU A 50 -15.98 8.73 0.73
C GLU A 50 -16.72 7.95 -0.38
N GLU A 51 -16.64 6.63 -0.32
CA GLU A 51 -17.42 5.73 -1.18
C GLU A 51 -18.93 5.92 -0.94
N GLY A 52 -19.69 6.09 -2.02
CA GLY A 52 -21.12 6.38 -1.98
C GLY A 52 -21.46 7.86 -1.79
N ALA A 53 -20.47 8.74 -1.67
CA ALA A 53 -20.71 10.19 -1.64
C ALA A 53 -21.15 10.69 -3.02
N LEU A 54 -22.00 11.72 -3.05
CA LEU A 54 -22.41 12.41 -4.27
C LEU A 54 -21.39 13.48 -4.69
N PRO A 55 -21.35 13.89 -5.98
CA PRO A 55 -20.49 14.97 -6.45
C PRO A 55 -20.73 16.34 -5.80
N THR A 56 -21.81 16.48 -5.04
CA THR A 56 -22.18 17.69 -4.30
C THR A 56 -21.90 17.59 -2.81
N ASP A 57 -21.52 16.42 -2.31
CA ASP A 57 -21.30 16.21 -0.88
C ASP A 57 -20.06 16.98 -0.39
N PRO A 58 -20.05 17.43 0.87
CA PRO A 58 -18.92 18.12 1.46
C PRO A 58 -17.67 17.23 1.41
N VAL A 59 -16.53 17.88 1.20
CA VAL A 59 -15.23 17.21 1.14
C VAL A 59 -14.72 17.02 2.57
N ASP A 60 -14.34 15.79 2.89
CA ASP A 60 -13.60 15.40 4.07
C ASP A 60 -12.12 15.83 3.93
N GLU A 61 -11.74 16.88 4.66
CA GLU A 61 -10.38 17.47 4.66
C GLU A 61 -9.29 16.52 5.21
N ASP A 62 -9.71 15.37 5.72
CA ASP A 62 -8.93 14.38 6.42
C ASP A 62 -8.22 13.37 5.50
N LEU A 63 -8.65 13.23 4.24
CA LEU A 63 -8.00 12.37 3.24
C LEU A 63 -6.99 13.12 2.35
N VAL A 64 -6.71 14.39 2.66
CA VAL A 64 -5.79 15.24 1.89
C VAL A 64 -4.41 15.26 2.56
N PRO A 65 -3.30 15.04 1.81
CA PRO A 65 -1.94 15.12 2.35
C PRO A 65 -1.71 16.42 3.12
N LYS A 66 -1.27 16.31 4.39
CA LYS A 66 -1.05 17.47 5.25
C LYS A 66 0.30 18.10 4.89
N ARG A 67 0.28 19.37 4.46
CA ARG A 67 1.51 20.15 4.19
C ARG A 67 2.05 20.73 5.49
N VAL A 68 3.26 20.32 5.86
CA VAL A 68 4.00 20.88 7.00
C VAL A 68 5.10 21.81 6.48
N THR A 69 5.12 23.05 6.93
CA THR A 69 6.19 24.02 6.63
C THR A 69 7.01 24.26 7.89
N LEU A 70 8.32 24.01 7.82
CA LEU A 70 9.25 24.21 8.93
C LEU A 70 10.24 25.32 8.59
N THR A 71 10.34 26.32 9.47
CA THR A 71 11.42 27.32 9.44
C THR A 71 12.50 26.87 10.41
N LEU A 72 13.62 26.39 9.88
CA LEU A 72 14.71 25.79 10.66
C LEU A 72 15.89 26.75 10.79
N SER A 73 16.62 26.66 11.90
CA SER A 73 17.96 27.26 12.01
C SER A 73 18.95 26.54 11.09
N VAL A 74 20.08 27.17 10.80
CA VAL A 74 21.08 26.65 9.85
C VAL A 74 21.64 25.29 10.30
N ASP A 75 21.92 25.15 11.59
CA ASP A 75 22.40 23.91 12.21
C ASP A 75 21.33 22.80 12.19
N ALA A 76 20.07 23.12 12.49
CA ALA A 76 18.97 22.17 12.40
C ALA A 76 18.72 21.70 10.96
N PHE A 77 18.82 22.60 9.99
CA PHE A 77 18.73 22.26 8.57
C PHE A 77 19.88 21.34 8.13
N ALA A 78 21.12 21.62 8.55
CA ALA A 78 22.26 20.76 8.26
C ALA A 78 22.10 19.34 8.84
N LEU A 79 21.56 19.24 10.06
CA LEU A 79 21.25 17.95 10.70
C LEU A 79 20.13 17.19 9.96
N LEU A 80 19.08 17.89 9.49
CA LEU A 80 18.00 17.31 8.70
C LEU A 80 18.54 16.66 7.41
N GLU A 81 19.39 17.38 6.67
CA GLU A 81 19.99 16.89 5.42
C GLU A 81 20.96 15.72 5.67
N ALA A 82 21.74 15.78 6.75
CA ALA A 82 22.63 14.69 7.15
C ALA A 82 21.84 13.42 7.53
N ALA A 83 20.74 13.58 8.28
CA ALA A 83 19.85 12.49 8.67
C ALA A 83 19.15 11.87 7.45
N ARG A 84 18.63 12.70 6.54
CA ARG A 84 18.04 12.26 5.27
C ARG A 84 19.04 11.47 4.43
N SER A 85 20.25 11.99 4.29
CA SER A 85 21.34 11.32 3.56
C SER A 85 21.69 9.96 4.18
N LYS A 86 21.68 9.86 5.51
CA LYS A 86 21.88 8.59 6.21
C LYS A 86 20.74 7.60 5.92
N ALA A 87 19.49 8.02 6.02
CA ALA A 87 18.34 7.18 5.73
C ALA A 87 18.39 6.62 4.30
N ILE A 88 18.71 7.47 3.30
CA ILE A 88 18.85 7.03 1.90
C ILE A 88 19.98 6.00 1.74
N ARG A 89 21.15 6.24 2.37
CA ARG A 89 22.28 5.29 2.32
C ARG A 89 21.93 3.96 2.97
N ASP A 90 21.22 3.97 4.09
CA ASP A 90 20.83 2.76 4.80
C ASP A 90 19.72 2.00 4.05
N ALA A 91 18.84 2.72 3.31
CA ALA A 91 17.78 2.13 2.49
C ALA A 91 18.34 1.45 1.25
N GLY A 92 19.31 2.09 0.60
CA GLY A 92 19.80 1.69 -0.72
C GLY A 92 18.83 2.05 -1.86
N HIS A 93 17.79 2.83 -1.59
CA HIS A 93 16.81 3.33 -2.57
C HIS A 93 16.28 4.73 -2.16
N HIS A 94 15.45 5.33 -3.00
CA HIS A 94 14.80 6.62 -2.70
C HIS A 94 13.90 6.49 -1.46
N VAL A 95 14.05 7.41 -0.52
CA VAL A 95 13.22 7.56 0.68
C VAL A 95 12.48 8.89 0.55
N ASP A 96 11.16 8.85 0.48
CA ASP A 96 10.33 10.05 0.44
C ASP A 96 10.26 10.77 1.81
N ASP A 97 9.76 11.99 1.81
CA ASP A 97 9.66 12.84 3.01
C ASP A 97 8.83 12.18 4.12
N SER A 98 7.74 11.50 3.78
CA SER A 98 6.85 10.87 4.76
C SER A 98 7.54 9.68 5.43
N ALA A 99 8.24 8.84 4.66
CA ALA A 99 9.00 7.71 5.18
C ALA A 99 10.12 8.17 6.11
N PHE A 100 10.89 9.19 5.69
CA PHE A 100 11.97 9.76 6.49
C PHE A 100 11.47 10.39 7.79
N ILE A 101 10.46 11.26 7.72
CA ILE A 101 9.91 11.92 8.90
C ILE A 101 9.33 10.90 9.88
N ARG A 102 8.59 9.90 9.39
CA ARG A 102 8.03 8.86 10.26
C ARG A 102 9.12 8.09 11.01
N GLU A 103 10.20 7.69 10.33
CA GLU A 103 11.32 7.00 10.97
C GLU A 103 12.01 7.87 12.01
N ALA A 104 12.30 9.13 11.68
CA ALA A 104 12.94 10.08 12.59
C ALA A 104 12.10 10.28 13.86
N MET A 105 10.78 10.48 13.70
CA MET A 105 9.86 10.66 14.83
C MET A 105 9.72 9.39 15.67
N LEU A 106 9.61 8.21 15.04
CA LEU A 106 9.56 6.94 15.76
C LEU A 106 10.84 6.70 16.57
N THR A 107 12.00 7.01 16.00
CA THR A 107 13.29 6.89 16.71
C THR A 107 13.31 7.77 17.97
N TYR A 108 12.85 9.01 17.84
CA TYR A 108 12.76 9.93 18.96
C TYR A 108 11.76 9.46 20.03
N LEU A 109 10.53 9.11 19.63
CA LEU A 109 9.46 8.70 20.54
C LEU A 109 9.76 7.39 21.27
N CYS A 110 10.49 6.47 20.64
CA CYS A 110 10.88 5.19 21.25
C CYS A 110 12.17 5.28 22.09
N GLY A 111 12.84 6.44 22.16
CA GLY A 111 14.07 6.61 22.93
C GLY A 111 15.29 5.90 22.33
N GLY A 112 15.27 5.60 21.03
CA GLY A 112 16.32 4.85 20.32
C GLY A 112 15.77 3.75 19.40
N THR A 113 16.67 2.93 18.87
CA THR A 113 16.33 1.84 17.94
C THR A 113 16.16 0.48 18.62
N GLU A 114 16.55 0.35 19.88
CA GLU A 114 16.43 -0.89 20.67
C GLU A 114 14.98 -1.12 21.11
N ARG A 115 14.37 -2.23 20.69
CA ARG A 115 13.01 -2.63 21.11
C ARG A 115 12.96 -4.13 21.41
N ASP A 116 12.00 -4.53 22.27
CA ASP A 116 11.63 -5.94 22.43
C ASP A 116 11.14 -6.48 21.08
N ALA A 117 11.89 -7.42 20.51
CA ALA A 117 11.57 -8.09 19.25
C ALA A 117 10.22 -8.84 19.28
N GLY A 118 9.62 -9.05 20.46
CA GLY A 118 8.26 -9.57 20.61
C GLY A 118 7.15 -8.52 20.50
N LYS A 119 7.46 -7.22 20.50
CA LYS A 119 6.48 -6.15 20.33
C LYS A 119 6.42 -5.68 18.88
N SER A 120 5.22 -5.69 18.32
CA SER A 120 4.89 -5.10 17.03
C SER A 120 5.44 -3.70 16.81
N ALA A 121 5.84 -3.39 15.58
CA ALA A 121 6.49 -2.13 15.24
C ALA A 121 5.53 -0.94 15.27
N PHE A 122 4.25 -1.17 14.94
CA PHE A 122 3.15 -0.23 15.09
C PHE A 122 2.79 -0.08 16.57
N GLN A 123 3.57 0.75 17.28
CA GLN A 123 3.30 1.15 18.66
C GLN A 123 2.46 2.44 18.75
N ILE A 124 2.14 3.05 17.60
CA ILE A 124 1.18 4.14 17.55
C ILE A 124 -0.22 3.52 17.53
N ALA A 125 -1.04 3.86 18.53
CA ALA A 125 -2.40 3.35 18.64
C ALA A 125 -3.23 3.81 17.44
N LEU A 126 -3.74 2.83 16.69
CA LEU A 126 -4.74 3.02 15.65
C LEU A 126 -6.09 2.61 16.21
N THR A 127 -7.04 3.55 16.25
CA THR A 127 -8.43 3.27 16.57
C THR A 127 -9.16 2.96 15.27
N VAL A 128 -9.77 1.79 15.18
CA VAL A 128 -10.56 1.37 14.00
C VAL A 128 -12.02 1.29 14.41
N ASP A 129 -12.91 1.94 13.66
CA ASP A 129 -14.35 1.87 13.90
C ASP A 129 -15.03 0.68 13.22
N ALA A 130 -16.35 0.54 13.41
CA ALA A 130 -17.14 -0.55 12.83
C ALA A 130 -17.21 -0.54 11.29
N ARG A 131 -16.73 0.51 10.63
CA ARG A 131 -16.67 0.67 9.17
C ARG A 131 -15.23 0.55 8.66
N ASP A 132 -14.34 -0.03 9.45
CA ASP A 132 -12.92 -0.17 9.15
C ASP A 132 -12.15 1.16 8.98
N ARG A 133 -12.69 2.27 9.49
CA ARG A 133 -11.99 3.57 9.41
C ARG A 133 -10.98 3.69 10.53
N ALA A 134 -9.73 3.91 10.17
CA ALA A 134 -8.63 4.04 11.12
C ALA A 134 -8.31 5.50 11.46
N ARG A 135 -8.05 5.77 12.74
CA ARG A 135 -7.51 7.04 13.24
C ARG A 135 -6.29 6.79 14.12
N MET A 136 -5.23 7.55 13.91
CA MET A 136 -4.02 7.56 14.69
C MET A 136 -4.05 8.74 15.66
N ARG A 137 -3.72 8.48 16.93
CA ARG A 137 -3.65 9.55 17.93
C ARG A 137 -2.30 10.29 17.85
N GLY A 138 -2.34 11.56 17.45
CA GLY A 138 -1.20 12.49 17.43
C GLY A 138 -1.31 13.48 18.58
N GLY A 139 -1.01 13.05 19.81
CA GLY A 139 -1.22 13.88 21.01
C GLY A 139 -2.70 14.02 21.38
N ALA A 140 -3.23 15.26 21.39
CA ALA A 140 -4.63 15.54 21.70
C ALA A 140 -5.58 15.33 20.51
N GLU A 141 -5.04 15.21 19.29
CA GLU A 141 -5.83 15.12 18.05
C GLU A 141 -5.83 13.69 17.49
N ALA A 142 -6.95 13.29 16.89
CA ALA A 142 -7.11 12.01 16.21
C ALA A 142 -7.05 12.22 14.69
N VAL A 143 -5.91 11.86 14.08
CA VAL A 143 -5.64 12.01 12.65
C VAL A 143 -6.10 10.74 11.93
N PRO A 144 -7.05 10.81 11.00
CA PRO A 144 -7.43 9.66 10.20
C PRO A 144 -6.28 9.11 9.36
N VAL A 145 -6.38 7.82 9.06
CA VAL A 145 -5.36 7.00 8.44
C VAL A 145 -5.97 6.33 7.23
N ASP A 146 -5.25 6.38 6.10
CA ASP A 146 -5.68 5.73 4.87
C ASP A 146 -5.69 4.19 4.99
N GLU A 147 -6.48 3.56 4.12
CA GLU A 147 -6.63 2.10 4.10
C GLU A 147 -5.30 1.39 3.84
N ALA A 148 -4.43 1.95 2.99
CA ALA A 148 -3.12 1.38 2.71
C ALA A 148 -2.24 1.28 3.97
N THR A 149 -2.28 2.31 4.82
CA THR A 149 -1.58 2.31 6.11
C THR A 149 -2.22 1.34 7.08
N LEU A 150 -3.56 1.22 7.10
CA LEU A 150 -4.26 0.24 7.92
C LEU A 150 -3.93 -1.21 7.51
N GLU A 151 -3.96 -1.51 6.21
CA GLU A 151 -3.61 -2.83 5.65
C GLU A 151 -2.18 -3.22 6.03
N ARG A 152 -1.23 -2.28 5.91
CA ARG A 152 0.16 -2.46 6.34
C ARG A 152 0.27 -2.67 7.86
N ALA A 153 -0.48 -1.92 8.65
CA ALA A 153 -0.49 -2.07 10.10
C ALA A 153 -0.97 -3.48 10.51
N ARG A 154 -2.00 -4.00 9.84
CA ARG A 154 -2.59 -5.31 10.10
C ARG A 154 -1.59 -6.46 10.00
N CYS A 155 -0.50 -6.35 9.23
CA CYS A 155 0.54 -7.39 9.13
C CYS A 155 1.27 -7.67 10.46
N ASP A 156 1.60 -6.62 11.22
CA ASP A 156 2.38 -6.72 12.46
C ASP A 156 1.80 -5.77 13.52
N ALA A 157 0.51 -5.92 13.83
CA ALA A 157 -0.21 -5.12 14.81
C ALA A 157 -0.36 -5.81 16.17
N GLN A 158 -0.42 -4.97 17.22
CA GLN A 158 -0.99 -5.34 18.50
C GLN A 158 -2.41 -4.77 18.60
N HIS A 159 -3.38 -5.64 18.87
CA HIS A 159 -4.79 -5.30 19.02
C HIS A 159 -5.10 -5.15 20.50
N ILE A 160 -5.52 -3.96 20.93
CA ILE A 160 -5.76 -3.64 22.35
C ILE A 160 -7.27 -3.69 22.69
N GLY A 161 -8.14 -3.78 21.69
CA GLY A 161 -9.60 -3.76 21.88
C GLY A 161 -10.13 -2.35 22.15
N VAL A 162 -11.38 -2.24 22.59
CA VAL A 162 -11.99 -0.96 22.97
C VAL A 162 -11.35 -0.51 24.29
N VAL A 163 -10.74 0.68 24.27
CA VAL A 163 -9.97 1.21 25.41
C VAL A 163 -10.83 2.06 26.35
N ASP A 164 -11.92 2.65 25.83
CA ASP A 164 -12.71 3.66 26.56
C ASP A 164 -14.07 3.15 27.09
N GLU A 165 -14.50 1.92 26.75
CA GLU A 165 -15.78 1.33 27.22
C GLU A 165 -15.68 -0.19 27.46
N GLY A 166 -16.10 -0.67 28.65
CA GLY A 166 -16.28 -2.09 28.97
C GLY A 166 -15.08 -2.82 29.58
N ASP A 167 -15.25 -4.11 29.89
CA ASP A 167 -14.18 -4.99 30.37
C ASP A 167 -13.03 -5.00 29.35
N ALA A 168 -11.84 -4.55 29.78
CA ALA A 168 -10.66 -4.43 28.94
C ALA A 168 -10.36 -5.78 28.26
N ALA A 169 -10.64 -5.87 26.95
CA ALA A 169 -10.29 -7.05 26.18
C ALA A 169 -8.79 -7.28 26.27
N ARG A 170 -8.38 -8.54 26.48
CA ARG A 170 -6.95 -8.86 26.57
C ARG A 170 -6.27 -8.50 25.26
N ALA A 171 -5.23 -7.67 25.34
CA ALA A 171 -4.44 -7.33 24.16
C ALA A 171 -3.92 -8.60 23.46
N SER A 172 -4.08 -8.65 22.15
CA SER A 172 -3.60 -9.72 21.28
C SER A 172 -2.66 -9.15 20.22
N GLN A 173 -1.95 -10.00 19.49
CA GLN A 173 -1.09 -9.59 18.38
C GLN A 173 -1.47 -10.36 17.13
N THR A 174 -1.37 -9.72 15.96
CA THR A 174 -1.54 -10.41 14.67
C THR A 174 -0.57 -11.59 14.60
N ILE A 175 0.72 -11.34 14.87
CA ILE A 175 1.74 -12.39 14.84
C ILE A 175 2.05 -12.77 16.29
N PRO A 176 2.00 -14.06 16.67
CA PRO A 176 2.36 -14.48 18.01
C PRO A 176 3.78 -13.99 18.40
N PRO A 177 4.00 -13.47 19.62
CA PRO A 177 5.29 -12.89 20.02
C PRO A 177 6.50 -13.81 19.79
N LYS A 178 6.31 -15.13 20.01
CA LYS A 178 7.35 -16.15 19.76
C LYS A 178 7.73 -16.22 18.27
N VAL A 179 6.73 -16.23 17.39
CA VAL A 179 6.93 -16.24 15.93
C VAL A 179 7.63 -14.95 15.50
N ARG A 180 7.15 -13.79 15.97
CA ARG A 180 7.76 -12.50 15.65
C ARG A 180 9.24 -12.45 16.03
N ARG A 181 9.59 -12.87 17.26
CA ARG A 181 10.99 -12.96 17.72
C ARG A 181 11.82 -13.88 16.85
N GLN A 182 11.29 -15.02 16.43
CA GLN A 182 11.97 -15.95 15.53
C GLN A 182 12.27 -15.32 14.17
N VAL A 183 11.30 -14.62 13.58
CA VAL A 183 11.48 -13.91 12.30
C VAL A 183 12.51 -12.79 12.44
N VAL A 184 12.44 -12.00 13.51
CA VAL A 184 13.39 -10.90 13.74
C VAL A 184 14.81 -11.43 13.94
N ALA A 185 14.98 -12.47 14.75
CA ALA A 185 16.29 -13.04 15.08
C ALA A 185 17.01 -13.61 13.85
N ARG A 186 16.32 -14.35 12.98
CA ARG A 186 16.94 -14.93 11.78
C ARG A 186 17.36 -13.91 10.73
N HIS A 187 16.79 -12.71 10.79
CA HIS A 187 17.17 -11.58 9.94
C HIS A 187 18.13 -10.62 10.65
N GLU A 188 18.60 -10.96 11.86
CA GLU A 188 19.50 -10.12 12.68
C GLU A 188 18.93 -8.70 12.91
N GLY A 189 17.60 -8.58 12.96
CA GLY A 189 16.90 -7.29 13.05
C GLY A 189 16.97 -6.42 11.79
N ARG A 190 17.50 -6.93 10.67
CA ARG A 190 17.70 -6.19 9.42
C ARG A 190 16.62 -6.48 8.39
N CYS A 191 16.38 -5.49 7.53
CA CYS A 191 15.55 -5.70 6.34
C CYS A 191 16.10 -6.85 5.50
N ALA A 192 15.23 -7.77 5.07
CA ALA A 192 15.62 -8.93 4.28
C ALA A 192 15.91 -8.60 2.80
N VAL A 193 15.55 -7.39 2.33
CA VAL A 193 15.76 -6.99 0.94
C VAL A 193 17.27 -6.84 0.66
N PRO A 194 17.79 -7.49 -0.40
CA PRO A 194 19.21 -7.42 -0.75
C PRO A 194 19.71 -5.98 -0.91
N GLY A 195 20.84 -5.66 -0.27
CA GLY A 195 21.45 -4.33 -0.32
C GLY A 195 20.89 -3.33 0.68
N CYS A 196 19.74 -3.60 1.31
CA CYS A 196 19.22 -2.77 2.38
C CYS A 196 20.03 -3.00 3.67
N ARG A 197 20.46 -1.92 4.32
CA ARG A 197 21.23 -1.96 5.58
C ARG A 197 20.41 -1.53 6.80
N HIS A 198 19.15 -1.12 6.60
CA HIS A 198 18.24 -0.75 7.68
C HIS A 198 18.08 -1.90 8.69
N ALA A 199 18.28 -1.56 9.96
CA ALA A 199 18.19 -2.46 11.11
C ALA A 199 17.24 -1.94 12.20
N ALA A 200 16.54 -0.84 11.92
CA ALA A 200 15.65 -0.18 12.86
C ALA A 200 14.20 -0.33 12.40
N PHE A 201 13.29 -0.44 13.38
CA PHE A 201 11.84 -0.46 13.16
C PHE A 201 11.37 -1.51 12.12
N GLY A 202 12.00 -2.70 12.11
CA GLY A 202 11.60 -3.79 11.23
C GLY A 202 10.15 -4.24 11.49
N GLU A 203 9.41 -4.39 10.40
CA GLU A 203 8.00 -4.79 10.33
C GLU A 203 7.94 -6.19 9.71
N VAL A 204 7.23 -7.11 10.36
CA VAL A 204 7.04 -8.45 9.79
C VAL A 204 5.91 -8.42 8.76
N HIS A 205 6.21 -8.87 7.55
CA HIS A 205 5.30 -8.90 6.42
C HIS A 205 4.95 -10.33 6.05
N HIS A 206 3.69 -10.56 5.68
CA HIS A 206 3.21 -11.84 5.17
C HIS A 206 3.43 -11.92 3.66
N VAL A 207 4.16 -12.93 3.18
CA VAL A 207 4.39 -13.11 1.72
C VAL A 207 3.09 -13.37 0.97
N VAL A 208 2.16 -14.12 1.58
CA VAL A 208 0.76 -14.14 1.17
C VAL A 208 0.02 -13.19 2.10
N PRO A 209 -0.63 -12.12 1.59
CA PRO A 209 -1.29 -11.13 2.44
C PRO A 209 -2.24 -11.76 3.45
N ARG A 210 -2.33 -11.16 4.64
CA ARG A 210 -3.20 -11.70 5.69
C ARG A 210 -4.67 -11.71 5.27
N ALA A 211 -5.11 -10.69 4.52
CA ALA A 211 -6.45 -10.59 3.93
C ALA A 211 -6.75 -11.73 2.92
N ASP A 212 -5.71 -12.27 2.29
CA ASP A 212 -5.79 -13.40 1.34
C ASP A 212 -5.64 -14.77 2.04
N GLY A 213 -5.63 -14.80 3.38
CA GLY A 213 -5.52 -16.03 4.17
C GLY A 213 -4.09 -16.44 4.55
N GLY A 214 -3.09 -15.56 4.39
CA GLY A 214 -1.70 -15.83 4.77
C GLY A 214 -1.54 -16.28 6.22
N THR A 215 -0.68 -17.28 6.47
CA THR A 215 -0.50 -17.90 7.79
C THR A 215 0.54 -17.15 8.65
N HIS A 216 0.58 -17.45 9.95
CA HIS A 216 1.66 -17.00 10.85
C HIS A 216 2.82 -18.01 10.92
N ASP A 217 2.96 -18.86 9.90
CA ASP A 217 4.11 -19.77 9.83
C ASP A 217 5.38 -18.93 9.60
N PRO A 218 6.39 -19.01 10.49
CA PRO A 218 7.65 -18.32 10.28
C PRO A 218 8.22 -18.51 8.87
N ASP A 219 8.02 -19.65 8.20
CA ASP A 219 8.61 -19.91 6.89
C ASP A 219 8.10 -18.99 5.76
N VAL A 220 6.90 -18.39 5.92
CA VAL A 220 6.26 -17.50 4.93
C VAL A 220 6.18 -16.04 5.39
N LEU A 221 6.85 -15.70 6.49
CA LEU A 221 6.97 -14.33 6.99
C LEU A 221 8.33 -13.75 6.62
N VAL A 222 8.42 -12.45 6.37
CA VAL A 222 9.69 -11.76 6.04
C VAL A 222 9.82 -10.48 6.85
N LEU A 223 11.03 -10.13 7.30
CA LEU A 223 11.27 -8.86 7.98
C LEU A 223 11.62 -7.78 6.95
N LEU A 224 10.87 -6.68 6.93
CA LEU A 224 11.12 -5.54 6.03
C LEU A 224 11.30 -4.26 6.85
N CYS A 225 12.10 -3.31 6.37
CA CYS A 225 12.01 -1.95 6.89
C CYS A 225 10.70 -1.32 6.41
N SER A 226 10.24 -0.32 7.13
CA SER A 226 8.98 0.36 6.83
C SER A 226 8.83 0.88 5.38
N SER A 227 9.91 1.36 4.74
CA SER A 227 9.88 1.76 3.33
C SER A 227 9.69 0.59 2.37
N HIS A 228 10.38 -0.54 2.61
CA HIS A 228 10.20 -1.75 1.80
C HIS A 228 8.86 -2.43 2.08
N HIS A 229 8.35 -2.33 3.30
CA HIS A 229 7.02 -2.83 3.64
C HIS A 229 5.93 -2.01 2.92
N ALA A 230 6.05 -0.67 2.92
CA ALA A 230 5.21 0.20 2.10
C ALA A 230 5.27 -0.19 0.61
N ALA A 231 6.48 -0.33 0.07
CA ALA A 231 6.69 -0.73 -1.31
C ALA A 231 6.06 -2.09 -1.64
N ALA A 232 6.02 -3.03 -0.69
CA ALA A 232 5.37 -4.33 -0.87
C ALA A 232 3.85 -4.18 -1.04
N HIS A 233 3.21 -3.41 -0.16
CA HIS A 233 1.77 -3.11 -0.22
C HIS A 233 1.38 -2.28 -1.44
N ASP A 234 2.23 -1.32 -1.84
CA ASP A 234 2.00 -0.49 -3.02
C ASP A 234 2.25 -1.25 -4.34
N GLY A 235 2.72 -2.49 -4.28
CA GLY A 235 3.04 -3.33 -5.45
C GLY A 235 4.38 -3.01 -6.12
N ALA A 236 5.13 -2.04 -5.61
CA ALA A 236 6.46 -1.68 -6.13
C ALA A 236 7.54 -2.73 -5.83
N LEU A 237 7.38 -3.46 -4.71
CA LEU A 237 8.18 -4.61 -4.31
C LEU A 237 7.33 -5.88 -4.39
N VAL A 238 7.91 -6.92 -4.97
CA VAL A 238 7.33 -8.26 -5.05
C VAL A 238 8.22 -9.21 -4.27
N VAL A 239 7.67 -9.80 -3.21
CA VAL A 239 8.33 -10.83 -2.41
C VAL A 239 7.72 -12.19 -2.73
N ARG A 240 8.55 -13.18 -3.05
CA ARG A 240 8.12 -14.57 -3.30
C ARG A 240 9.05 -15.54 -2.58
N GLY A 241 8.57 -16.77 -2.36
CA GLY A 241 9.35 -17.84 -1.78
C GLY A 241 9.11 -18.00 -0.28
N THR A 242 10.06 -18.65 0.38
CA THR A 242 9.99 -19.01 1.80
C THR A 242 11.37 -18.85 2.42
N TRP A 243 11.43 -18.79 3.75
CA TRP A 243 12.71 -18.77 4.44
C TRP A 243 13.54 -20.02 4.12
N SER A 244 12.95 -21.21 4.19
CA SER A 244 13.62 -22.49 3.95
C SER A 244 14.17 -22.67 2.53
N ARG A 245 13.56 -22.04 1.53
CA ARG A 245 13.98 -22.11 0.11
C ARG A 245 14.67 -20.84 -0.41
N GLY A 246 14.70 -19.79 0.39
CA GLY A 246 15.12 -18.45 -0.02
C GLY A 246 13.98 -17.60 -0.56
N PHE A 247 13.99 -16.32 -0.15
CA PHE A 247 13.11 -15.30 -0.71
C PHE A 247 13.67 -14.71 -2.00
N ALA A 248 12.80 -14.47 -2.96
CA ALA A 248 13.09 -13.71 -4.17
C ALA A 248 12.42 -12.33 -4.07
N PHE A 249 13.22 -11.28 -4.22
CA PHE A 249 12.78 -9.89 -4.22
C PHE A 249 12.85 -9.35 -5.64
N ARG A 250 11.75 -8.76 -6.13
CA ARG A 250 11.65 -8.20 -7.47
C ARG A 250 10.97 -6.84 -7.45
N HIS A 251 11.27 -6.00 -8.44
CA HIS A 251 10.47 -4.81 -8.72
C HIS A 251 9.11 -5.19 -9.32
N ALA A 252 8.19 -4.23 -9.42
CA ALA A 252 6.86 -4.42 -10.02
C ALA A 252 6.90 -4.98 -11.45
N ASP A 253 7.94 -4.65 -12.23
CA ASP A 253 8.19 -5.19 -13.57
C ASP A 253 8.84 -6.59 -13.56
N GLY A 254 9.07 -7.14 -12.38
CA GLY A 254 9.60 -8.47 -12.16
C GLY A 254 11.12 -8.61 -12.31
N ARG A 255 11.87 -7.53 -12.54
CA ARG A 255 13.34 -7.59 -12.47
C ARG A 255 13.81 -7.84 -11.02
N PRO A 256 14.95 -8.51 -10.80
CA PRO A 256 15.50 -8.68 -9.45
C PRO A 256 15.67 -7.34 -8.75
N TYR A 257 15.27 -7.27 -7.49
CA TYR A 257 15.46 -6.07 -6.67
C TYR A 257 16.94 -5.84 -6.41
N GLY A 258 17.40 -4.59 -6.48
CA GLY A 258 18.83 -4.23 -6.35
C GLY A 258 19.65 -4.42 -7.63
N ALA A 259 19.00 -4.75 -8.76
CA ALA A 259 19.61 -4.58 -10.08
C ALA A 259 19.97 -3.10 -10.33
N PRO A 260 20.98 -2.80 -11.16
CA PRO A 260 21.39 -1.42 -11.42
C PRO A 260 20.21 -0.56 -11.88
N PRO A 261 20.18 0.74 -11.49
CA PRO A 261 19.07 1.62 -11.82
C PRO A 261 18.95 1.75 -13.34
N THR A 262 17.78 1.36 -13.82
CA THR A 262 17.32 1.51 -15.20
C THR A 262 16.13 2.46 -15.22
N ASP A 263 15.61 2.75 -16.42
CA ASP A 263 14.31 3.40 -16.57
C ASP A 263 13.26 2.84 -15.58
N SER A 264 12.74 3.74 -14.74
CA SER A 264 11.74 3.46 -13.71
C SER A 264 10.33 3.47 -14.27
N ALA A 265 10.12 3.93 -15.51
CA ALA A 265 8.80 4.01 -16.12
C ALA A 265 8.09 2.64 -16.19
N PRO A 266 8.76 1.53 -16.57
CA PRO A 266 8.12 0.20 -16.53
C PRO A 266 7.73 -0.26 -15.12
N VAL A 267 8.54 0.09 -14.10
CA VAL A 267 8.23 -0.21 -12.70
C VAL A 267 7.01 0.58 -12.25
N ALA A 268 6.98 1.88 -12.55
CA ALA A 268 5.85 2.76 -12.22
C ALA A 268 4.57 2.28 -12.91
N LEU A 269 4.63 1.93 -14.19
CA LEU A 269 3.50 1.40 -14.96
C LEU A 269 2.90 0.14 -14.31
N MET A 270 3.73 -0.83 -13.95
CA MET A 270 3.27 -2.09 -13.36
C MET A 270 2.76 -1.91 -11.93
N ARG A 271 3.38 -1.01 -11.15
CA ARG A 271 2.88 -0.59 -9.83
C ARG A 271 1.50 0.07 -9.94
N ASP A 272 1.34 0.97 -10.90
CA ASP A 272 0.09 1.67 -11.12
C ASP A 272 -1.01 0.70 -11.62
N ALA A 273 -0.64 -0.31 -12.43
CA ALA A 273 -1.55 -1.40 -12.84
C ALA A 273 -1.93 -2.32 -11.67
N PHE A 274 -1.01 -2.56 -10.73
CA PHE A 274 -1.30 -3.29 -9.50
C PHE A 274 -2.34 -2.52 -8.66
N SER A 275 -2.09 -1.23 -8.43
CA SER A 275 -3.01 -0.35 -7.70
C SER A 275 -4.40 -0.30 -8.38
N ALA A 276 -4.44 -0.23 -9.71
CA ALA A 276 -5.66 -0.29 -10.52
C ALA A 276 -6.52 -1.52 -10.19
N LEU A 277 -5.89 -2.69 -10.25
CA LEU A 277 -6.58 -3.97 -10.06
C LEU A 277 -7.03 -4.16 -8.61
N ARG A 278 -6.24 -3.70 -7.62
CA ARG A 278 -6.66 -3.68 -6.21
C ARG A 278 -7.89 -2.80 -6.00
N GLN A 279 -7.93 -1.62 -6.62
CA GLN A 279 -9.09 -0.72 -6.57
C GLN A 279 -10.33 -1.30 -7.25
N LEU A 280 -10.17 -2.16 -8.25
CA LEU A 280 -11.26 -2.94 -8.84
C LEU A 280 -11.73 -4.13 -7.97
N GLY A 281 -11.18 -4.28 -6.77
CA GLY A 281 -11.60 -5.29 -5.80
C GLY A 281 -10.94 -6.66 -5.94
N PHE A 282 -9.95 -6.81 -6.82
CA PHE A 282 -9.18 -8.05 -6.93
C PHE A 282 -8.29 -8.23 -5.70
N ARG A 283 -8.16 -9.47 -5.22
CA ARG A 283 -7.20 -9.79 -4.14
C ARG A 283 -5.78 -9.51 -4.61
N GLU A 284 -4.87 -9.27 -3.67
CA GLU A 284 -3.48 -8.99 -4.03
C GLU A 284 -2.83 -10.20 -4.71
N THR A 285 -3.04 -11.42 -4.19
CA THR A 285 -2.50 -12.64 -4.78
C THR A 285 -3.00 -12.86 -6.21
N GLU A 286 -4.28 -12.54 -6.47
CA GLU A 286 -4.90 -12.61 -7.79
C GLU A 286 -4.29 -11.56 -8.72
N THR A 287 -4.22 -10.32 -8.26
CA THR A 287 -3.61 -9.19 -8.98
C THR A 287 -2.17 -9.50 -9.40
N ARG A 288 -1.33 -9.96 -8.47
CA ARG A 288 0.06 -10.34 -8.76
C ARG A 288 0.13 -11.46 -9.80
N THR A 289 -0.78 -12.43 -9.73
CA THR A 289 -0.85 -13.53 -10.69
C THR A 289 -1.27 -13.06 -12.08
N MET A 290 -2.23 -12.13 -12.16
CA MET A 290 -2.68 -11.53 -13.42
C MET A 290 -1.56 -10.75 -14.09
N LEU A 291 -0.88 -9.87 -13.33
CA LEU A 291 0.23 -9.06 -13.83
C LEU A 291 1.44 -9.89 -14.28
N ASP A 292 1.73 -10.99 -13.58
CA ASP A 292 2.80 -11.91 -13.98
C ASP A 292 2.54 -12.58 -15.33
N ARG A 293 1.29 -12.93 -15.63
CA ARG A 293 0.92 -13.57 -16.90
C ARG A 293 1.04 -12.60 -18.07
N VAL A 294 0.56 -11.37 -17.91
CA VAL A 294 0.50 -10.42 -19.02
C VAL A 294 1.83 -9.75 -19.31
N ARG A 295 2.76 -9.75 -18.35
CA ARG A 295 4.09 -9.15 -18.49
C ARG A 295 4.88 -9.69 -19.70
N ALA A 296 4.72 -10.96 -20.05
CA ALA A 296 5.38 -11.56 -21.22
C ALA A 296 4.70 -11.22 -22.56
N GLU A 297 3.48 -10.66 -22.51
CA GLU A 297 2.61 -10.42 -23.67
C GLU A 297 2.35 -8.92 -23.89
N LEU A 298 3.08 -8.04 -23.19
CA LEU A 298 2.87 -6.60 -23.31
C LEU A 298 3.28 -6.09 -24.70
N PRO A 299 2.46 -5.21 -25.32
CA PRO A 299 2.82 -4.58 -26.58
C PRO A 299 4.01 -3.63 -26.42
N GLU A 300 4.64 -3.23 -27.52
CA GLU A 300 5.65 -2.16 -27.51
C GLU A 300 5.00 -0.84 -27.06
N GLY A 301 5.65 -0.14 -26.12
CA GLY A 301 5.13 1.10 -25.53
C GLY A 301 3.83 0.89 -24.74
N PRO A 302 3.77 -0.02 -23.75
CA PRO A 302 2.54 -0.34 -23.05
C PRO A 302 2.06 0.88 -22.24
N THR A 303 0.76 1.16 -22.35
CA THR A 303 0.07 2.15 -21.50
C THR A 303 -0.60 1.45 -20.33
N LEU A 304 -0.88 2.17 -19.26
CA LEU A 304 -1.57 1.63 -18.08
C LEU A 304 -2.90 0.97 -18.45
N GLU A 305 -3.66 1.61 -19.34
CA GLU A 305 -4.90 1.07 -19.88
C GLU A 305 -4.69 -0.25 -20.62
N SER A 306 -3.66 -0.36 -21.46
CA SER A 306 -3.37 -1.60 -22.21
C SER A 306 -3.00 -2.76 -21.27
N VAL A 307 -2.22 -2.49 -20.21
CA VAL A 307 -1.83 -3.50 -19.21
C VAL A 307 -3.06 -4.00 -18.45
N VAL A 308 -3.91 -3.09 -17.95
CA VAL A 308 -5.11 -3.44 -17.18
C VAL A 308 -6.11 -4.21 -18.05
N LYS A 309 -6.37 -3.76 -19.28
CA LYS A 309 -7.26 -4.47 -20.22
C LYS A 309 -6.78 -5.89 -20.49
N LEU A 310 -5.48 -6.07 -20.75
CA LEU A 310 -4.90 -7.39 -20.99
C LEU A 310 -4.98 -8.28 -19.74
N ALA A 311 -4.73 -7.72 -18.55
CA ALA A 311 -4.83 -8.43 -17.28
C ALA A 311 -6.25 -8.95 -17.03
N LEU A 312 -7.26 -8.12 -17.24
CA LEU A 312 -8.67 -8.48 -17.10
C LEU A 312 -9.09 -9.55 -18.12
N ALA A 313 -8.63 -9.43 -19.38
CA ALA A 313 -8.91 -10.42 -20.42
C ALA A 313 -8.36 -11.83 -20.09
N ARG A 314 -7.28 -11.90 -19.30
CA ARG A 314 -6.61 -13.15 -18.90
C ARG A 314 -6.92 -13.58 -17.46
N ALA A 315 -7.88 -12.94 -16.81
CA ALA A 315 -8.33 -13.32 -15.46
C ALA A 315 -8.96 -14.73 -15.46
N PRO A 316 -8.58 -15.62 -14.52
CA PRO A 316 -9.24 -16.92 -14.36
C PRO A 316 -10.76 -16.81 -14.12
N VAL A 317 -11.54 -17.79 -14.61
CA VAL A 317 -13.01 -17.80 -14.45
C VAL A 317 -13.43 -17.92 -12.97
N SER A 318 -12.60 -18.51 -12.11
CA SER A 318 -12.85 -18.63 -10.67
C SER A 318 -12.74 -17.31 -9.89
N CYS A 319 -12.14 -16.28 -10.49
CA CYS A 319 -12.10 -14.90 -9.96
C CYS A 319 -13.00 -13.94 -10.75
N VAL A 320 -13.81 -14.47 -11.67
CA VAL A 320 -14.88 -13.72 -12.34
C VAL A 320 -16.09 -13.71 -11.41
N ARG A 321 -16.25 -12.62 -10.65
CA ARG A 321 -17.58 -12.22 -10.15
C ARG A 321 -18.47 -12.01 -11.39
N GLU A 322 -19.78 -12.31 -11.30
CA GLU A 322 -20.72 -12.37 -12.45
C GLU A 322 -20.60 -11.19 -13.44
N GLU A 323 -20.15 -10.03 -12.95
CA GLU A 323 -19.86 -8.83 -13.71
C GLU A 323 -18.76 -9.00 -14.79
N VAL A 324 -17.72 -9.83 -14.66
CA VAL A 324 -16.57 -9.85 -15.62
C VAL A 324 -16.79 -10.74 -16.86
N VAL A 325 -17.88 -11.52 -16.92
CA VAL A 325 -18.18 -12.48 -18.02
C VAL A 325 -18.23 -11.81 -19.41
N GLY A 326 -18.62 -10.54 -19.49
CA GLY A 326 -18.73 -9.78 -20.75
C GLY A 326 -17.41 -9.56 -21.50
N TYR A 327 -16.26 -9.47 -20.81
CA TYR A 327 -14.98 -9.17 -21.47
C TYR A 327 -14.41 -10.33 -22.29
N ARG A 328 -14.84 -11.57 -22.01
CA ARG A 328 -14.42 -12.75 -22.79
C ARG A 328 -14.98 -12.76 -24.21
N ARG A 329 -16.07 -12.05 -24.49
CA ARG A 329 -16.73 -12.03 -25.80
C ARG A 329 -16.18 -10.97 -26.76
N LEU A 330 -15.30 -10.08 -26.30
CA LEU A 330 -14.69 -9.02 -27.12
C LEU A 330 -13.23 -9.30 -27.49
N ALA A 331 -12.65 -10.41 -27.01
CA ALA A 331 -11.27 -10.82 -27.27
C ALA A 331 -11.18 -12.17 -28.03
N ALA A 332 -12.30 -12.63 -28.59
CA ALA A 332 -12.38 -13.74 -29.55
C ALA A 332 -12.89 -13.16 -30.88
#